data_AF-A0A3N6UWK1-F1
#
_entry.id   AF-A0A3N6UWK1-F1
#
_cell.length_a   1.000
_cell.length_b   1.000
_cell.length_c   1.000
_cell.angle_alpha   90.00
_cell.angle_beta   90.00
_cell.angle_gamma   90.00
#
_symmetry.space_group_name_H-M   'P 1'
#
loop_
_entity.id
_entity.type
_entity.pdbx_description
1 polymer ?
#
loop_
_entity_poly.entity_id
_entity_poly.type
_entity_poly.pdbx_seq_one_letter_code
_entity_poly.pdbx_strand_id
1 'polypeptide(L)'
;MSIRICEKLKLIRESERLKKREVADMTGINYVTYVGYENGKSSISHDAVVKLLRNPRFRKYRDWFMFDETDPETGQIAPVLAHSGPEETISQPSGKKTG
;
A
#
# COMPACT_ATOMS: atom_id res chain seq x y z
N MET A 1 -0.07 -15.19 -8.36
CA MET A 1 0.15 -15.42 -6.91
C MET A 1 -0.27 -14.15 -6.18
N SER A 2 -1.01 -14.25 -5.08
CA SER A 2 -1.44 -13.08 -4.30
C SER A 2 -0.26 -12.51 -3.49
N ILE A 3 -0.10 -11.18 -3.48
CA ILE A 3 1.00 -10.48 -2.80
C ILE A 3 0.77 -10.57 -1.28
N ARG A 4 1.79 -10.96 -0.51
CA ARG A 4 1.66 -11.03 0.95
C ARG A 4 1.53 -9.63 1.57
N ILE A 5 0.81 -9.54 2.68
CA ILE A 5 0.60 -8.26 3.38
C ILE A 5 1.93 -7.60 3.78
N CYS A 6 2.92 -8.39 4.22
CA CYS A 6 4.25 -7.87 4.55
C CYS A 6 4.95 -7.20 3.34
N GLU A 7 4.77 -7.76 2.15
CA GLU A 7 5.27 -7.20 0.90
C GLU A 7 4.48 -5.96 0.49
N LYS A 8 3.15 -5.95 0.67
CA LYS A 8 2.32 -4.76 0.42
C LYS A 8 2.77 -3.56 1.25
N LEU A 9 3.08 -3.77 2.53
CA LEU A 9 3.62 -2.72 3.41
C LEU A 9 4.96 -2.19 2.89
N LYS A 10 5.85 -3.09 2.48
CA LYS A 10 7.15 -2.71 1.92
C LYS A 10 6.99 -1.88 0.64
N LEU A 11 6.11 -2.30 -0.27
CA LEU A 11 5.83 -1.61 -1.53
C LEU A 11 5.28 -0.19 -1.32
N ILE A 12 4.35 -0.02 -0.38
CA ILE A 12 3.83 1.30 0.03
C ILE A 12 4.96 2.19 0.54
N ARG A 13 5.77 1.68 1.47
CA ARG A 13 6.88 2.45 2.06
C ARG A 13 7.90 2.87 1.02
N GLU A 14 8.33 1.94 0.17
CA GLU A 14 9.38 2.20 -0.83
C GLU A 14 8.88 3.14 -1.93
N SER A 15 7.60 3.06 -2.32
CA SER A 15 7.00 3.99 -3.27
C SER A 15 6.92 5.42 -2.73
N GLU A 16 6.71 5.57 -1.41
CA GLU A 16 6.76 6.87 -0.72
C GLU A 16 8.19 7.33 -0.38
N ARG A 17 9.21 6.52 -0.69
CA ARG A 17 10.64 6.77 -0.38
C ARG A 17 10.89 7.03 1.11
N LEU A 18 10.15 6.36 1.98
CA LEU A 18 10.26 6.50 3.43
C LEU A 18 11.14 5.41 4.05
N LYS A 19 11.81 5.77 5.15
CA LYS A 19 12.45 4.78 6.03
C LYS A 19 11.41 4.13 6.93
N LYS A 20 11.69 2.90 7.40
CA LYS A 20 10.80 2.16 8.32
C LYS A 20 10.47 2.96 9.59
N ARG A 21 11.45 3.73 10.09
CA ARG A 21 11.28 4.60 11.26
C ARG A 21 10.29 5.73 10.99
N GLU A 22 10.37 6.38 9.83
CA GLU A 22 9.45 7.45 9.46
C GLU A 22 8.00 6.96 9.36
N VAL A 23 7.78 5.77 8.78
CA VAL A 23 6.43 5.18 8.74
C VAL A 23 5.92 4.86 10.14
N ALA A 24 6.75 4.27 11.00
CA ALA A 24 6.41 3.98 12.38
C ALA A 24 5.99 5.27 13.14
N ASP A 25 6.78 6.33 13.02
CA ASP A 25 6.52 7.62 13.66
C ASP A 25 5.24 8.28 13.12
N MET A 26 5.03 8.26 11.80
CA MET A 26 3.85 8.84 11.12
C MET A 26 2.54 8.10 11.42
N THR A 27 2.61 6.82 11.76
CA THR A 27 1.44 5.96 12.02
C THR A 27 1.19 5.75 13.52
N GLY A 28 2.16 6.12 14.37
CA GLY A 28 2.12 5.82 15.80
C GLY A 28 2.25 4.33 16.10
N ILE A 29 2.77 3.54 15.16
CA ILE A 29 3.08 2.12 15.37
C ILE A 29 4.51 2.05 15.93
N ASN A 30 4.74 1.19 16.92
CA ASN A 30 6.09 0.99 17.43
C ASN A 30 7.04 0.51 16.30
N TYR A 31 8.23 1.11 16.22
CA TYR A 31 9.22 0.79 15.18
C TYR A 31 9.55 -0.71 15.06
N VAL A 32 9.78 -1.39 16.19
CA VAL A 32 10.14 -2.81 16.21
C VAL A 32 8.97 -3.65 15.68
N THR A 33 7.75 -3.29 16.08
CA THR A 33 6.52 -3.92 15.60
C THR A 33 6.34 -3.73 14.09
N TYR A 34 6.51 -2.50 13.58
CA TYR A 34 6.41 -2.22 12.15
C TYR A 34 7.45 -2.99 11.33
N VAL A 35 8.70 -3.05 11.81
CA VAL A 35 9.76 -3.88 11.19
C VAL A 35 9.39 -5.37 11.21
N GLY A 36 8.75 -5.85 12.28
CA GLY A 36 8.24 -7.20 12.38
C GLY A 36 7.18 -7.51 11.31
N TYR A 37 6.26 -6.58 11.06
CA TYR A 37 5.23 -6.70 10.03
C TYR A 37 5.83 -6.75 8.62
N GLU A 38 6.71 -5.80 8.26
CA GLU A 38 7.35 -5.80 6.93
C GLU A 38 8.21 -7.04 6.69
N ASN A 39 8.84 -7.59 7.72
CA ASN A 39 9.67 -8.79 7.60
C ASN A 39 8.84 -10.09 7.64
N GLY A 40 7.52 -10.00 7.81
CA GLY A 40 6.64 -11.17 7.93
C GLY A 40 6.85 -11.99 9.20
N LYS A 41 7.49 -11.43 10.24
CA LYS A 41 7.65 -12.08 11.55
C LYS A 41 6.34 -12.13 12.33
N SER A 42 5.42 -11.23 12.01
CA SER A 42 4.10 -11.16 12.63
C SER A 42 3.10 -10.61 11.63
N SER A 43 1.87 -11.11 11.69
CA SER A 43 0.76 -10.54 10.92
C SER A 43 0.41 -9.16 11.46
N ILE A 44 0.07 -8.24 10.56
CA ILE A 44 -0.38 -6.91 10.95
C ILE A 44 -1.71 -7.01 11.73
N SER A 45 -1.83 -6.26 12.82
CA SER A 45 -3.08 -6.18 13.57
C SER A 45 -4.07 -5.22 12.89
N HIS A 46 -5.38 -5.45 13.12
CA HIS A 46 -6.42 -4.54 12.63
C HIS A 46 -6.20 -3.08 13.10
N ASP A 47 -5.81 -2.87 14.35
CA ASP A 47 -5.49 -1.54 14.88
C ASP A 47 -4.33 -0.86 14.11
N ALA A 48 -3.28 -1.62 13.78
CA ALA A 48 -2.15 -1.12 13.01
C ALA A 48 -2.55 -0.77 11.56
N VAL A 49 -3.43 -1.56 10.95
CA VAL A 49 -4.01 -1.26 9.64
C VAL A 49 -4.79 0.05 9.66
N VAL A 50 -5.67 0.24 10.65
CA VAL A 50 -6.46 1.47 10.79
C VAL A 50 -5.53 2.67 10.98
N LYS A 51 -4.50 2.55 11.83
CA LYS A 51 -3.49 3.59 12.03
C LYS A 51 -2.72 3.95 10.76
N LEU A 52 -2.33 2.94 9.96
CA LEU A 52 -1.67 3.14 8.69
C LEU A 52 -2.55 3.89 7.70
N LEU A 53 -3.77 3.40 7.45
CA LEU A 53 -4.67 3.92 6.41
C LEU A 53 -5.37 5.23 6.81
N ARG A 54 -5.41 5.55 8.12
CA ARG A 54 -5.88 6.86 8.61
C ARG A 54 -4.93 7.99 8.22
N ASN A 55 -3.65 7.69 7.98
CA ASN A 55 -2.71 8.70 7.53
C ASN A 55 -3.04 9.12 6.09
N PRO A 56 -3.25 10.42 5.80
CA PRO A 56 -3.59 10.90 4.46
C PRO A 56 -2.62 10.44 3.37
N ARG A 57 -1.35 10.25 3.73
CA ARG A 57 -0.29 9.83 2.82
C ARG A 57 -0.47 8.40 2.32
N PHE A 58 -1.03 7.52 3.16
CA PHE A 58 -1.23 6.10 2.84
C PHE A 58 -2.67 5.77 2.46
N ARG A 59 -3.63 6.67 2.72
CA ARG A 59 -5.06 6.46 2.44
C ARG A 59 -5.38 6.14 0.97
N LYS A 60 -4.55 6.63 0.04
CA LYS A 60 -4.65 6.35 -1.41
C LYS A 60 -4.34 4.91 -1.80
N TYR A 61 -3.79 4.11 -0.88
CA TYR A 61 -3.47 2.70 -1.09
C TYR A 61 -4.49 1.75 -0.47
N ARG A 62 -5.62 2.26 0.06
CA ARG A 62 -6.58 1.47 0.85
C ARG A 62 -7.13 0.30 0.04
N ASP A 63 -7.67 0.59 -1.13
CA ASP A 63 -8.40 -0.42 -1.92
C ASP A 63 -7.43 -1.45 -2.50
N TRP A 64 -6.23 -1.01 -2.89
CA TRP A 64 -5.15 -1.91 -3.32
C TRP A 64 -4.65 -2.80 -2.17
N PHE A 65 -4.50 -2.22 -0.97
CA PHE A 65 -4.02 -2.98 0.18
C PHE A 65 -5.03 -4.04 0.64
N MET A 66 -6.33 -3.69 0.65
CA MET A 66 -7.41 -4.55 1.17
C MET A 66 -7.97 -5.53 0.16
N PHE A 67 -8.18 -5.08 -1.07
CA PHE A 67 -8.98 -5.78 -2.08
C PHE A 67 -8.19 -6.07 -3.37
N ASP A 68 -6.93 -5.63 -3.45
CA ASP A 68 -6.12 -5.68 -4.68
C ASP A 68 -6.76 -4.90 -5.84
N GLU A 69 -7.64 -3.94 -5.54
CA GLU A 69 -8.32 -3.09 -6.51
C GLU A 69 -7.69 -1.69 -6.59
N THR A 70 -7.81 -1.03 -7.74
CA THR A 70 -7.38 0.36 -7.91
C THR A 70 -8.45 1.15 -8.65
N ASP A 71 -8.66 2.39 -8.22
CA ASP A 71 -9.56 3.34 -8.87
C ASP A 71 -8.86 4.71 -8.97
N PRO A 72 -8.14 4.95 -10.08
CA PRO A 72 -7.44 6.20 -10.32
C PRO A 72 -8.37 7.43 -10.32
N GLU A 73 -9.66 7.26 -10.68
CA GLU A 73 -10.62 8.37 -10.76
C GLU A 73 -10.96 8.93 -9.37
N THR A 74 -10.96 8.08 -8.34
CA THR A 74 -11.13 8.49 -6.94
C THR A 74 -9.81 8.67 -6.18
N GLY A 75 -8.67 8.55 -6.89
CA GLY A 75 -7.33 8.70 -6.33
C GLY A 75 -6.85 7.49 -5.51
N GLN A 76 -7.49 6.33 -5.66
CA GLN A 76 -7.06 5.06 -5.09
C GLN A 76 -6.13 4.34 -6.07
N ILE A 77 -4.84 4.32 -5.76
CA ILE A 77 -3.80 3.85 -6.69
C ILE A 77 -3.01 2.71 -6.07
N ALA A 78 -2.38 1.89 -6.90
CA ALA A 78 -1.34 0.98 -6.44
C ALA A 78 -0.03 1.75 -6.19
N PRO A 79 0.84 1.29 -5.28
CA PRO A 79 2.20 1.80 -5.17
C PRO A 79 2.96 1.60 -6.49
N VAL A 80 3.79 2.57 -6.88
CA VAL A 80 4.52 2.53 -8.16
C VAL A 80 5.35 1.25 -8.31
N LEU A 81 5.94 0.77 -7.21
CA LEU A 81 6.75 -0.45 -7.19
C LEU A 81 5.92 -1.74 -7.19
N ALA A 82 4.60 -1.67 -6.98
CA ALA A 82 3.73 -2.84 -7.03
C ALA A 82 3.58 -3.41 -8.44
N HIS A 83 3.84 -2.62 -9.48
CA HIS A 83 3.80 -3.05 -10.88
C HIS A 83 5.05 -3.84 -11.32
N SER A 84 5.99 -4.12 -10.42
CA SER A 84 7.22 -4.89 -10.72
C SER A 84 7.08 -6.41 -10.48
N GLY A 85 5.88 -6.91 -10.16
CA GLY A 85 5.57 -8.35 -10.16
C GLY A 85 5.29 -8.89 -11.58
N PRO A 86 5.29 -10.21 -11.79
CA PRO A 86 4.95 -10.80 -13.08
C PRO A 86 3.47 -10.53 -13.41
N GLU A 87 3.28 -9.50 -14.24
CA GLU A 87 2.16 -9.23 -15.13
C GLU A 87 0.73 -9.37 -14.55
N GLU A 88 0.09 -8.23 -14.25
CA GLU A 88 -1.25 -7.97 -14.79
C GLU A 88 -1.25 -6.55 -15.38
N THR A 89 -0.84 -6.50 -16.65
CA THR A 89 -1.16 -5.43 -17.58
C THR A 89 -2.67 -5.43 -17.79
N ILE A 90 -3.44 -4.72 -16.97
CA ILE A 90 -4.77 -4.26 -17.35
C ILE A 90 -4.92 -2.78 -16.96
N SER A 91 -4.11 -1.94 -17.58
CA SER A 91 -4.52 -0.56 -17.84
C SER A 91 -5.01 -0.53 -19.28
N GLN A 92 -6.30 -0.80 -19.50
CA GLN A 92 -6.95 -0.33 -20.72
C GLN A 92 -7.23 1.16 -20.54
N PRO A 93 -6.66 2.07 -21.34
CA PRO A 93 -7.16 3.43 -21.43
C PRO A 93 -8.34 3.43 -22.42
N SER A 94 -9.57 3.41 -21.91
CA SER A 94 -10.78 3.60 -22.73
C SER A 94 -11.79 4.40 -21.91
N GLY A 95 -12.21 5.61 -22.27
CA GLY A 95 -11.91 6.36 -23.48
C GLY A 95 -12.24 7.84 -23.32
N LYS A 96 -11.76 8.62 -24.29
CA LYS A 96 -12.22 10.00 -24.51
C LYS A 96 -13.73 9.99 -24.73
N LYS A 97 -14.48 10.71 -23.91
CA LYS A 97 -15.84 11.15 -24.26
C LYS A 97 -15.79 12.63 -24.62
N THR A 98 -15.64 12.88 -25.92
CA THR A 98 -16.04 14.15 -26.53
C THR A 98 -17.54 14.06 -26.81
N GLY A 99 -18.30 15.05 -26.37
CA GLY A 99 -19.72 15.25 -26.63
C GLY A 99 -20.16 16.55 -26.01
#